data_AF-S0FRT6-F1
#
_entry.id   AF-S0FRT6-F1
#
_cell.length_a   1.000
_cell.length_b   1.000
_cell.length_c   1.000
_cell.angle_alpha   90.00
_cell.angle_beta   90.00
_cell.angle_gamma   90.00
#
_symmetry.space_group_name_H-M   'P 1'
#
loop_
_entity.id
_entity.type
_entity.pdbx_description
1 polymer ?
#
loop_
_entity_poly.entity_id
_entity_poly.type
_entity_poly.pdbx_seq_one_letter_code
_entity_poly.pdbx_strand_id
1 'polypeptide(L)'
;MICTLGNCNKPVISKGMGLLSPALNICNVARGRTDCFIDFGSNMEGHAGAALILENAGGSICNYDLSEWSHKIKGCIAASKNFYHKVRDCHF
;
A
#
# COMPACT_ATOMS: atom_id res chain seq x y z
N MET A 1 -6.24 2.26 6.17
CA MET A 1 -5.10 2.86 6.88
C MET A 1 -3.96 3.07 5.90
N ILE A 2 -3.40 4.27 5.84
CA ILE A 2 -2.29 4.63 4.94
C ILE A 2 -1.04 4.83 5.81
N CYS A 3 0.05 4.13 5.53
CA CYS A 3 1.30 4.31 6.26
C CYS A 3 2.44 4.69 5.31
N THR A 4 3.23 5.69 5.69
CA THR A 4 4.45 6.08 4.99
C THR A 4 5.60 5.93 5.99
N LEU A 5 6.58 5.11 5.66
CA LEU A 5 7.81 4.92 6.41
C LEU A 5 8.75 6.09 6.10
N GLY A 6 9.08 6.86 7.15
CA GLY A 6 10.10 7.90 7.06
C GLY A 6 11.50 7.30 6.89
N ASN A 7 12.41 8.07 6.27
CA ASN A 7 13.84 7.74 6.27
C ASN A 7 14.38 7.79 7.71
N CYS A 8 15.31 6.91 8.09
CA CYS A 8 15.92 6.85 9.43
C CYS A 8 16.59 8.16 9.91
N ASN A 9 16.80 9.13 9.02
CA ASN A 9 17.35 10.47 9.32
C ASN A 9 16.30 11.59 9.44
N LYS A 10 14.99 11.31 9.40
CA LYS A 10 13.93 12.33 9.52
C LYS A 10 12.80 11.83 10.43
N PRO A 11 12.35 12.62 11.42
CA PRO A 11 11.26 12.20 12.31
C PRO A 11 10.01 11.88 11.49
N VAL A 12 9.42 10.72 11.77
CA VAL A 12 8.24 10.18 11.09
C VAL A 12 7.04 11.03 11.46
N ILE A 13 6.70 12.02 10.63
CA ILE A 13 5.33 12.53 10.63
C ILE A 13 4.51 11.45 9.96
N SER A 14 3.80 10.64 10.77
CA SER A 14 2.73 9.77 10.31
C SER A 14 1.67 10.64 9.64
N LYS A 15 1.89 10.97 8.36
CA LYS A 15 0.94 11.71 7.54
C LYS A 15 -0.05 10.68 7.02
N GLY A 16 -1.04 10.35 7.85
CA GLY A 16 -2.25 9.71 7.36
C GLY A 16 -2.85 10.62 6.29
N MET A 17 -2.81 10.18 5.03
CA MET A 17 -3.59 10.85 3.99
C MET A 17 -5.07 10.55 4.22
N GLY A 18 -5.94 11.52 3.93
CA GLY A 18 -7.39 11.32 4.04
C GLY A 18 -7.87 10.14 3.20
N LEU A 19 -8.97 9.52 3.65
CA LEU A 19 -9.66 8.42 2.95
C LEU A 19 -10.18 8.90 1.59
N LEU A 20 -9.31 8.83 0.57
CA LEU A 20 -9.71 8.90 -0.84
C LEU A 20 -10.12 7.51 -1.32
N SER A 21 -10.61 7.43 -2.56
CA SER A 21 -10.97 6.16 -3.18
C SER A 21 -9.81 5.15 -3.09
N PRO A 22 -10.10 3.85 -2.84
CA PRO A 22 -9.08 2.82 -2.67
C PRO A 22 -8.13 2.74 -3.88
N ALA A 23 -8.66 2.93 -5.08
CA ALA A 23 -7.87 2.97 -6.32
C ALA A 23 -6.79 4.05 -6.28
N LEU A 24 -7.14 5.27 -5.84
CA LEU A 24 -6.21 6.39 -5.79
C LEU A 24 -5.14 6.19 -4.71
N ASN A 25 -5.50 5.61 -3.56
CA ASN A 25 -4.55 5.30 -2.51
C ASN A 25 -3.53 4.25 -2.97
N ILE A 26 -3.97 3.19 -3.63
CA ILE A 26 -3.09 2.17 -4.21
C ILE A 26 -2.20 2.78 -5.31
N CYS A 27 -2.72 3.67 -6.16
CA CYS A 27 -1.89 4.38 -7.15
C CYS A 27 -0.83 5.27 -6.50
N ASN A 28 -1.13 5.90 -5.35
CA ASN A 28 -0.15 6.66 -4.59
C ASN A 28 0.94 5.74 -3.99
N VAL A 29 0.61 4.49 -3.66
CA VAL A 29 1.58 3.46 -3.27
C VAL A 29 2.45 3.05 -4.46
N ALA A 30 1.85 2.80 -5.62
CA ALA A 30 2.57 2.47 -6.86
C ALA A 30 3.57 3.56 -7.25
N ARG A 31 3.20 4.83 -7.06
CA ARG A 31 4.07 5.99 -7.28
C ARG A 31 5.21 6.11 -6.24
N GLY A 32 5.11 5.45 -5.09
CA GLY A 32 6.03 5.62 -3.96
C GLY A 32 5.82 6.91 -3.16
N ARG A 33 4.65 7.55 -3.30
CA ARG A 33 4.25 8.69 -2.44
C ARG A 33 3.84 8.21 -1.05
N THR A 34 3.38 6.97 -0.99
CA THR A 34 2.99 6.24 0.22
C THR A 34 3.67 4.89 0.19
N ASP A 35 4.07 4.37 1.34
CA ASP A 35 4.81 3.10 1.39
C ASP A 35 3.90 1.89 1.48
N CYS A 36 2.79 2.00 2.22
CA CYS A 36 1.74 0.99 2.22
C CYS A 36 0.33 1.57 2.41
N PHE A 37 -0.64 0.81 1.93
CA PHE A 37 -2.08 1.06 2.10
C PHE A 37 -2.76 -0.23 2.53
N ILE A 38 -3.53 -0.15 3.61
CA ILE A 38 -4.32 -1.23 4.15
C ILE A 38 -5.78 -0.84 3.99
N ASP A 39 -6.53 -1.63 3.23
CA ASP A 39 -7.96 -1.49 3.07
C ASP A 39 -8.70 -2.57 3.86
N PHE A 40 -9.80 -2.17 4.54
CA PHE A 40 -10.57 -3.03 5.43
C PHE A 40 -11.92 -3.49 4.84
N GLY A 41 -12.23 -3.16 3.58
CA GLY A 41 -13.51 -3.61 3.00
C GLY A 41 -14.09 -2.76 1.89
N SER A 42 -13.27 -1.98 1.18
CA SER A 42 -13.69 -1.22 0.01
C SER A 42 -14.07 -2.13 -1.17
N ASN A 43 -14.80 -1.55 -2.12
CA ASN A 43 -15.30 -2.24 -3.31
C ASN A 43 -14.17 -2.75 -4.22
N MET A 44 -14.40 -3.90 -4.85
CA MET A 44 -13.40 -4.70 -5.58
C MET A 44 -12.91 -4.04 -6.88
N GLU A 45 -13.74 -3.23 -7.52
CA GLU A 45 -13.44 -2.62 -8.82
C GLU A 45 -12.25 -1.66 -8.71
N GLY A 46 -12.20 -0.89 -7.60
CA GLY A 46 -11.10 0.02 -7.33
C GLY A 46 -9.78 -0.68 -7.04
N HIS A 47 -9.83 -1.87 -6.42
CA HIS A 47 -8.64 -2.68 -6.16
C HIS A 47 -8.12 -3.33 -7.43
N ALA A 48 -8.99 -3.91 -8.26
CA ALA A 48 -8.57 -4.65 -9.45
C ALA A 48 -7.79 -3.77 -10.44
N GLY A 49 -8.30 -2.57 -10.73
CA GLY A 49 -7.61 -1.64 -11.63
C GLY A 49 -6.29 -1.14 -11.05
N ALA A 50 -6.24 -0.86 -9.75
CA ALA A 50 -5.05 -0.33 -9.11
C ALA A 50 -4.00 -1.41 -8.78
N ALA A 51 -4.40 -2.67 -8.58
CA ALA A 51 -3.52 -3.82 -8.41
C ALA A 51 -2.63 -4.00 -9.65
N LEU A 52 -3.22 -3.97 -10.84
CA LEU A 52 -2.48 -4.03 -12.09
C LEU A 52 -1.45 -2.90 -12.22
N ILE A 53 -1.81 -1.68 -11.83
CA ILE A 53 -0.89 -0.53 -11.85
C ILE A 53 0.26 -0.73 -10.85
N LEU A 54 -0.06 -1.21 -9.65
CA LEU A 54 0.91 -1.45 -8.58
C LEU A 54 1.92 -2.53 -8.97
N GLU A 55 1.44 -3.65 -9.53
CA GLU A 55 2.29 -4.74 -10.01
C GLU A 55 3.22 -4.28 -11.13
N ASN A 56 2.72 -3.48 -12.08
CA ASN A 56 3.54 -2.89 -13.14
C ASN A 56 4.60 -1.90 -12.59
N ALA A 57 4.31 -1.24 -11.47
CA ALA A 57 5.29 -0.40 -10.76
C ALA A 57 6.29 -1.22 -9.92
N GLY A 58 6.13 -2.55 -9.85
CA GLY A 58 6.95 -3.45 -9.04
C GLY A 58 6.60 -3.44 -7.55
N GLY A 59 5.43 -2.94 -7.18
CA GLY A 59 4.86 -3.10 -5.84
C GLY A 59 4.16 -4.46 -5.68
N SER A 60 3.64 -4.73 -4.49
CA SER A 60 2.92 -5.97 -4.19
C SER A 60 1.57 -5.70 -3.52
N ILE A 61 0.60 -6.57 -3.79
CA ILE A 61 -0.70 -6.56 -3.13
C ILE A 61 -1.05 -7.97 -2.65
N CYS A 62 -1.64 -8.06 -1.47
CA CYS A 62 -2.18 -9.30 -0.92
C CYS A 62 -3.52 -9.03 -0.22
N ASN A 63 -4.25 -10.10 0.09
CA ASN A 63 -5.43 -10.00 0.95
C ASN A 63 -5.01 -9.66 2.39
N TYR A 64 -5.97 -9.28 3.22
CA TYR A 64 -5.70 -8.92 4.62
C TYR A 64 -5.12 -10.08 5.45
N ASP A 65 -5.41 -11.32 5.08
CA ASP A 65 -4.85 -12.54 5.67
C ASP A 65 -3.47 -12.93 5.09
N LEU A 66 -2.87 -12.05 4.29
CA LEU A 66 -1.61 -12.27 3.57
C LEU A 66 -1.65 -13.36 2.50
N SER A 67 -2.84 -13.87 2.15
CA SER A 67 -3.01 -14.76 1.00
C SER A 67 -2.88 -14.01 -0.33
N GLU A 68 -2.71 -14.76 -1.42
CA GLU A 68 -2.67 -14.20 -2.77
C GLU A 68 -3.92 -13.35 -3.05
N TRP A 69 -3.71 -12.15 -3.60
CA TRP A 69 -4.79 -11.21 -3.81
C TRP A 69 -5.90 -11.80 -4.69
N SER A 70 -7.15 -11.65 -4.24
CA SER A 70 -8.32 -12.10 -4.99
C SER A 70 -9.41 -11.06 -4.98
N HIS A 71 -9.93 -10.71 -6.16
CA HIS A 71 -11.03 -9.76 -6.32
C HIS A 71 -12.33 -10.16 -5.59
N LYS A 72 -12.45 -11.43 -5.16
CA LYS A 72 -13.61 -11.93 -4.41
C LYS A 72 -13.53 -11.64 -2.92
N ILE A 73 -12.33 -11.35 -2.41
CA ILE A 73 -12.06 -11.15 -1.00
C ILE A 73 -12.02 -9.64 -0.73
N LYS A 74 -12.69 -9.21 0.34
CA LYS A 74 -12.72 -7.81 0.74
C LYS A 74 -11.50 -7.46 1.57
N GLY A 75 -10.98 -6.27 1.34
CA GLY A 75 -9.79 -5.76 2.02
C GLY A 75 -8.50 -6.27 1.37
N CYS A 76 -7.46 -5.43 1.43
CA CYS A 76 -6.17 -5.73 0.85
C CYS A 76 -5.06 -4.97 1.57
N ILE A 77 -3.84 -5.46 1.44
CA ILE A 77 -2.62 -4.77 1.83
C ILE A 77 -1.82 -4.54 0.56
N ALA A 78 -1.58 -3.27 0.23
CA ALA A 78 -0.76 -2.84 -0.89
C ALA A 78 0.54 -2.22 -0.36
N ALA A 79 1.68 -2.64 -0.89
CA ALA A 79 3.00 -2.17 -0.51
C ALA A 79 3.80 -1.72 -1.75
N SER A 80 4.56 -0.64 -1.60
CA SER A 80 5.46 -0.19 -2.66
C SER A 80 6.68 -1.12 -2.77
N LYS A 81 7.33 -1.11 -3.93
CA LYS A 81 8.59 -1.84 -4.18
C LYS A 81 9.65 -1.63 -3.09
N ASN A 82 9.72 -0.41 -2.56
CA ASN A 82 10.75 -0.01 -1.61
C ASN A 82 10.35 -0.26 -0.14
N PHE A 83 9.14 -0.77 0.11
CA PHE A 83 8.63 -0.98 1.46
C PHE A 83 9.57 -1.85 2.31
N TYR A 84 9.97 -3.02 1.81
CA TYR A 84 10.84 -3.93 2.54
C TYR A 84 12.26 -3.39 2.78
N HIS A 85 12.79 -2.60 1.85
CA HIS A 85 14.08 -1.92 2.05
C HIS A 85 13.99 -0.93 3.21
N LYS A 86 12.94 -0.10 3.24
CA LYS A 86 12.71 0.86 4.33
C LYS A 86 12.47 0.20 5.68
N VAL A 87 11.75 -0.93 5.73
CA VAL A 87 11.53 -1.66 6.99
C VAL A 87 12.85 -2.21 7.56
N ARG A 88 13.75 -2.70 6.70
CA ARG A 88 15.08 -3.17 7.12
C ARG A 88 15.97 -2.06 7.65
N ASP A 89 15.95 -0.90 7.00
CA ASP A 89 16.77 0.25 7.43
C ASP A 89 16.30 0.82 8.78
N CYS A 90 15.02 0.64 9.14
CA CYS A 90 14.44 1.07 10.42
C CYS A 90 14.69 0.08 11.58
N HIS A 91 15.23 -1.11 11.32
CA HIS A 91 15.61 -2.07 12.36
C HIS A 91 17.05 -1.78 12.80
N PHE A 92 17.19 -1.08 13.94
CA PHE A 92 18.43 -1.01 14.74
C PHE A 92 18.56 -2.27 15.61
#